data_AF-A0A929WD17-F1
#
_entry.id   AF-A0A929WD17-F1
#
_cell.length_a   1.000
_cell.length_b   1.000
_cell.length_c   1.000
_cell.angle_alpha   90.00
_cell.angle_beta   90.00
_cell.angle_gamma   90.00
#
_symmetry.space_group_name_H-M   'P 1'
#
loop_
_entity.id
_entity.type
_entity.pdbx_description
1 polymer ?
#
loop_
_entity_poly.entity_id
_entity_poly.type
_entity_poly.pdbx_seq_one_letter_code
_entity_poly.pdbx_strand_id
1 'polypeptide(L)'
;MLPDPLRQEIIALVREQVVPAIGCTEPVCVALAAARAAEQLPTRPPHRVQVRLSANILKNAMGVGIPGTDMVGLPIAIALGVLIGRSANGLEVLRDVTPDDVAAGKAYIAEHRIDITLAQDISEKLYVDVTATDCDGHEARAIIAGQHTHFVDCEVAAA
;
A
#
# COMPACT_ATOMS: atom_id res chain seq x y z
N MET A 1 -12.37 -37.65 13.07
CA MET A 1 -12.72 -36.69 11.99
C MET A 1 -13.60 -35.61 12.59
N LEU A 2 -13.42 -34.34 12.19
CA LEU A 2 -14.28 -33.24 12.66
C LEU A 2 -15.74 -33.45 12.18
N PRO A 3 -16.75 -33.08 12.98
CA PRO A 3 -18.15 -33.08 12.54
C PRO A 3 -18.35 -32.20 11.30
N ASP A 4 -19.18 -32.65 10.36
CA ASP A 4 -19.38 -31.94 9.09
C ASP A 4 -19.84 -30.47 9.20
N PRO A 5 -20.76 -30.06 10.10
CA PRO A 5 -21.10 -28.64 10.23
C PRO A 5 -19.91 -27.79 10.72
N LEU A 6 -19.17 -28.27 11.73
CA LEU A 6 -17.97 -27.60 12.22
C LEU A 6 -16.87 -27.53 11.15
N ARG A 7 -16.73 -28.58 10.34
CA ARG A 7 -15.79 -28.60 9.21
C ARG A 7 -16.13 -27.55 8.16
N GLN A 8 -17.41 -27.37 7.83
CA GLN A 8 -17.84 -26.36 6.87
C GLN A 8 -17.64 -24.94 7.40
N GLU A 9 -17.90 -24.69 8.69
CA GLU A 9 -17.61 -23.40 9.33
C GLU A 9 -16.12 -23.07 9.30
N ILE A 10 -15.25 -24.05 9.60
CA ILE A 10 -13.80 -23.87 9.53
C ILE A 10 -13.36 -23.58 8.09
N ILE A 11 -13.88 -24.30 7.09
CA ILE A 11 -13.54 -24.06 5.68
C ILE A 11 -13.99 -22.66 5.23
N ALA A 12 -15.17 -22.20 5.67
CA ALA A 12 -15.66 -20.86 5.36
C ALA A 12 -14.74 -19.78 5.94
N LEU A 13 -14.37 -19.91 7.22
CA LEU A 13 -13.43 -18.99 7.88
C LEU A 13 -12.06 -18.99 7.19
N VAL A 14 -11.52 -20.15 6.83
CA VAL A 14 -10.24 -20.24 6.13
C VAL A 14 -10.31 -19.55 4.77
N ARG A 15 -11.40 -19.72 4.00
CA ARG A 15 -11.56 -19.05 2.70
C ARG A 15 -11.69 -17.54 2.82
N GLU A 16 -12.28 -17.05 3.91
CA GLU A 16 -12.40 -15.62 4.18
C GLU A 16 -11.06 -15.00 4.58
N GLN A 17 -10.23 -15.73 5.35
CA GLN A 17 -8.98 -15.21 5.89
C GLN A 17 -7.74 -15.50 5.01
N VAL A 18 -7.80 -16.52 4.15
CA VAL A 18 -6.69 -16.92 3.27
C VAL A 18 -6.93 -16.34 1.87
N VAL A 19 -6.58 -15.07 1.72
CA VAL A 19 -6.54 -14.38 0.43
C VAL A 19 -5.16 -14.52 -0.21
N PRO A 20 -5.09 -14.72 -1.55
CA PRO A 20 -3.82 -14.66 -2.26
C PRO A 20 -3.15 -13.28 -2.06
N ALA A 21 -1.88 -13.29 -1.68
CA ALA A 21 -1.06 -12.09 -1.56
C ALA A 21 0.28 -12.34 -2.23
N ILE A 22 0.82 -11.30 -2.89
CA ILE A 22 2.15 -11.36 -3.49
C ILE A 22 3.13 -10.72 -2.50
N GLY A 23 3.95 -11.54 -1.83
CA GLY A 23 4.96 -11.06 -0.86
C GLY A 23 4.45 -10.86 0.57
N CYS A 24 5.21 -10.14 1.40
CA CYS A 24 4.77 -9.76 2.75
C CYS A 24 3.61 -8.77 2.65
N THR A 25 2.58 -8.96 3.47
CA THR A 25 1.33 -8.18 3.39
C THR A 25 1.49 -6.71 3.77
N GLU A 26 2.50 -6.37 4.58
CA GLU A 26 2.76 -5.02 5.06
C GLU A 26 3.25 -4.05 3.98
N PRO A 27 4.32 -4.30 3.23
CA PRO A 27 4.74 -3.39 2.15
C PRO A 27 3.69 -3.29 1.04
N VAL A 28 2.96 -4.38 0.77
CA VAL A 28 1.89 -4.42 -0.23
C VAL A 28 0.69 -3.58 0.20
N CYS A 29 0.31 -3.63 1.48
CA CYS A 29 -0.72 -2.77 2.06
C CYS A 29 -0.38 -1.29 1.86
N VAL A 30 0.89 -0.90 2.08
CA VAL A 30 1.31 0.48 1.85
C VAL A 30 1.30 0.84 0.36
N ALA A 31 1.75 -0.06 -0.52
CA ALA A 31 1.66 0.14 -1.96
C ALA A 31 0.20 0.27 -2.44
N LEU A 32 -0.72 -0.50 -1.85
CA LEU A 32 -2.15 -0.47 -2.14
C LEU A 32 -2.77 0.88 -1.75
N ALA A 33 -2.46 1.39 -0.54
CA ALA A 33 -2.90 2.71 -0.11
C ALA A 33 -2.34 3.81 -1.03
N ALA A 34 -1.05 3.72 -1.38
CA ALA A 34 -0.38 4.67 -2.26
C ALA A 34 -0.97 4.67 -3.68
N ALA A 35 -1.26 3.50 -4.25
CA ALA A 35 -1.95 3.38 -5.53
C ALA A 35 -3.33 4.04 -5.47
N ARG A 36 -4.10 3.77 -4.42
CA ARG A 36 -5.44 4.32 -4.26
C ARG A 36 -5.43 5.85 -4.11
N ALA A 37 -4.47 6.42 -3.39
CA ALA A 37 -4.29 7.86 -3.30
C ALA A 37 -3.92 8.46 -4.67
N ALA A 38 -2.96 7.87 -5.38
CA ALA A 38 -2.51 8.37 -6.68
C ALA A 38 -3.59 8.27 -7.79
N GLU A 39 -4.44 7.24 -7.77
CA GLU A 39 -5.55 7.07 -8.72
C GLU A 39 -6.64 8.13 -8.58
N GLN A 40 -6.73 8.78 -7.42
CA GLN A 40 -7.71 9.82 -7.14
C GLN A 40 -7.26 11.22 -7.60
N LEU A 41 -5.98 11.40 -7.91
CA LEU A 41 -5.44 12.67 -8.40
C LEU A 41 -5.79 12.88 -9.88
N PRO A 42 -6.06 14.13 -10.29
CA PRO A 42 -6.33 14.46 -11.69
C PRO A 42 -5.08 14.34 -12.56
N THR A 43 -3.90 14.61 -11.99
CA THR A 43 -2.61 14.53 -12.68
C THR A 43 -1.72 13.47 -12.02
N ARG A 44 -1.08 12.61 -12.84
CA ARG A 44 -0.16 11.55 -12.40
C ARG A 44 1.17 11.63 -13.19
N PRO A 45 2.30 11.20 -12.60
CA PRO A 45 2.45 10.75 -11.22
C PRO A 45 2.48 11.92 -10.22
N PRO A 46 2.18 11.69 -8.93
CA PRO A 46 2.25 12.75 -7.91
C PRO A 46 3.64 13.37 -7.82
N HIS A 47 3.69 14.65 -7.44
CA HIS A 47 4.95 15.35 -7.15
C HIS A 47 5.45 15.04 -5.74
N ARG A 48 4.54 14.81 -4.78
CA ARG A 48 4.87 14.50 -3.39
C ARG A 48 3.97 13.40 -2.84
N VAL A 49 4.53 12.52 -2.01
CA VAL A 49 3.82 11.45 -1.32
C VAL A 49 4.24 11.44 0.14
N GLN A 50 3.29 11.67 1.03
CA GLN A 50 3.47 11.59 2.47
C GLN A 50 2.82 10.31 2.98
N VAL A 51 3.56 9.54 3.76
CA VAL A 51 3.12 8.25 4.28
C VAL A 51 3.29 8.22 5.79
N ARG A 52 2.18 8.10 6.51
CA ARG A 52 2.13 7.97 7.98
C ARG A 52 1.75 6.53 8.32
N LEU A 53 2.60 5.86 9.10
CA LEU A 53 2.44 4.42 9.38
C LEU A 53 2.42 4.13 10.87
N SER A 54 1.75 3.04 11.26
CA SER A 54 1.95 2.48 12.59
C SER A 54 3.38 1.93 12.76
N ALA A 55 3.89 1.94 14.00
CA ALA A 55 5.19 1.37 14.32
C ALA A 55 5.31 -0.10 13.89
N ASN A 56 4.19 -0.84 13.91
CA ASN A 56 4.16 -2.24 13.54
C ASN A 56 4.30 -2.45 12.03
N ILE A 57 3.64 -1.63 11.20
CA ILE A 57 3.83 -1.67 9.76
C ILE A 57 5.26 -1.24 9.41
N LEU A 58 5.73 -0.15 10.01
CA LEU A 58 7.06 0.39 9.71
C LEU A 58 8.16 -0.63 10.01
N LYS A 59 8.17 -1.25 11.20
CA LYS A 59 9.19 -2.27 11.52
C LYS A 59 9.10 -3.53 10.63
N ASN A 60 7.89 -3.95 10.22
CA ASN A 60 7.69 -5.17 9.44
C ASN A 60 7.96 -4.96 7.94
N ALA A 61 7.74 -3.75 7.42
CA ALA A 61 7.87 -3.44 5.99
C ALA A 61 9.27 -2.93 5.60
N MET A 62 10.10 -2.49 6.55
CA MET A 62 11.38 -1.85 6.24
C MET A 62 12.46 -2.81 5.71
N GLY A 63 12.42 -4.10 6.08
CA GLY A 63 13.46 -5.08 5.74
C GLY A 63 13.03 -6.19 4.78
N VAL A 64 11.89 -6.05 4.12
CA VAL A 64 11.30 -7.10 3.27
C VAL A 64 11.49 -6.79 1.79
N GLY A 65 11.75 -7.84 1.01
CA GLY A 65 11.87 -7.74 -0.45
C GLY A 65 10.53 -7.43 -1.11
N ILE A 66 10.56 -6.64 -2.19
CA ILE A 66 9.37 -6.34 -2.97
C ILE A 66 9.27 -7.31 -4.15
N PRO A 67 8.17 -8.07 -4.26
CA PRO A 67 7.99 -9.04 -5.35
C PRO A 67 8.11 -8.40 -6.73
N GLY A 68 8.67 -9.14 -7.68
CA GLY A 68 8.93 -8.63 -9.03
C GLY A 68 10.11 -7.67 -9.13
N THR A 69 10.84 -7.44 -8.03
CA THR A 69 12.01 -6.54 -7.98
C THR A 69 13.20 -7.21 -7.29
N ASP A 70 14.39 -6.65 -7.50
CA ASP A 70 15.61 -6.98 -6.76
C ASP A 70 15.80 -6.10 -5.51
N MET A 71 14.75 -5.36 -5.11
CA MET A 71 14.83 -4.32 -4.09
C MET A 71 14.18 -4.72 -2.77
N VAL A 72 14.67 -4.09 -1.70
CA VAL A 72 14.18 -4.24 -0.33
C VAL A 72 13.71 -2.88 0.17
N GLY A 73 12.59 -2.90 0.88
CA GLY A 73 12.16 -1.77 1.70
C GLY A 73 10.96 -1.00 1.17
N LEU A 74 10.46 -0.16 2.07
CA LEU A 74 9.20 0.55 1.92
C LEU A 74 9.18 1.65 0.84
N PRO A 75 10.26 2.43 0.61
CA PRO A 75 10.24 3.50 -0.40
C PRO A 75 9.94 2.98 -1.81
N ILE A 76 10.48 1.81 -2.19
CA ILE A 76 10.21 1.23 -3.50
C ILE A 76 8.79 0.68 -3.62
N ALA A 77 8.22 0.11 -2.55
CA ALA A 77 6.82 -0.31 -2.55
C ALA A 77 5.88 0.88 -2.77
N ILE A 78 6.14 2.01 -2.10
CA ILE A 78 5.37 3.25 -2.26
C ILE A 78 5.52 3.78 -3.69
N ALA A 79 6.75 3.88 -4.20
CA ALA A 79 7.03 4.39 -5.55
C ALA A 79 6.31 3.57 -6.62
N LEU A 80 6.41 2.24 -6.57
CA LEU A 80 5.71 1.38 -7.51
C LEU A 80 4.18 1.47 -7.34
N GLY A 81 3.70 1.57 -6.09
CA GLY A 81 2.30 1.79 -5.78
C GLY A 81 1.74 3.03 -6.50
N VAL A 82 2.41 4.18 -6.39
CA VAL A 82 1.92 5.43 -7.02
C VAL A 82 2.08 5.44 -8.55
N LEU A 83 3.15 4.87 -9.07
CA LEU A 83 3.48 4.91 -10.50
C LEU A 83 2.64 3.92 -11.31
N ILE A 84 2.59 2.66 -10.89
CA ILE A 84 2.02 1.56 -11.68
C ILE A 84 0.93 0.77 -10.94
N GLY A 85 0.81 0.99 -9.63
CA GLY A 85 -0.07 0.21 -8.77
C GLY A 85 -1.52 0.36 -9.21
N ARG A 86 -2.25 -0.76 -9.16
CA ARG A 86 -3.69 -0.81 -9.44
C ARG A 86 -4.45 -1.21 -8.18
N SER A 87 -5.14 -0.27 -7.55
CA SER A 87 -5.81 -0.53 -6.27
C SER A 87 -6.89 -1.62 -6.37
N ALA A 88 -7.51 -1.77 -7.55
CA ALA A 88 -8.49 -2.80 -7.86
C ALA A 88 -7.95 -4.24 -7.72
N ASN A 89 -6.63 -4.43 -7.78
CA ASN A 89 -6.00 -5.75 -7.62
C ASN A 89 -5.77 -6.14 -6.14
N GLY A 90 -6.12 -5.28 -5.18
CA GLY A 90 -5.96 -5.57 -3.75
C GLY A 90 -4.50 -5.89 -3.38
N LEU A 91 -4.26 -7.04 -2.74
CA LEU A 91 -2.90 -7.48 -2.37
C LEU A 91 -2.05 -7.99 -3.55
N GLU A 92 -2.58 -7.93 -4.77
CA GLU A 92 -1.85 -8.14 -6.01
C GLU A 92 -1.55 -6.81 -6.74
N VAL A 93 -1.57 -5.67 -6.02
CA VAL A 93 -1.36 -4.31 -6.58
C VAL A 93 -0.09 -4.16 -7.43
N LEU A 94 0.95 -4.96 -7.15
CA LEU A 94 2.25 -4.96 -7.84
C LEU A 94 2.46 -6.14 -8.81
N ARG A 95 1.40 -6.88 -9.18
CA ARG A 95 1.53 -8.12 -9.99
C ARG A 95 2.16 -7.93 -11.37
N ASP A 96 1.97 -6.75 -11.98
CA ASP A 96 2.34 -6.47 -13.37
C ASP A 96 3.65 -5.65 -13.47
N VAL A 97 4.44 -5.58 -12.39
CA VAL A 97 5.70 -4.81 -12.35
C VAL A 97 6.70 -5.34 -13.37
N THR A 98 7.25 -4.43 -14.17
CA THR A 98 8.34 -4.71 -15.12
C THR A 98 9.66 -4.11 -14.65
N PRO A 99 10.81 -4.54 -15.20
CA PRO A 99 12.12 -3.93 -14.87
C PRO A 99 12.20 -2.43 -15.16
N ASP A 100 11.50 -1.94 -16.18
CA ASP A 100 11.44 -0.52 -16.53
C ASP A 100 10.68 0.28 -15.45
N ASP A 101 9.61 -0.30 -14.89
CA ASP A 101 8.87 0.30 -13.78
C ASP A 101 9.73 0.40 -12.51
N VAL A 102 10.57 -0.61 -12.27
CA VAL A 102 11.54 -0.59 -11.16
C VAL A 102 12.57 0.54 -11.36
N ALA A 103 13.03 0.76 -12.59
CA ALA A 103 13.93 1.87 -12.90
C ALA A 103 13.25 3.23 -12.68
N ALA A 104 11.99 3.39 -13.12
CA ALA A 104 11.18 4.58 -12.86
C ALA A 104 10.95 4.81 -11.36
N GLY A 105 10.66 3.75 -10.60
CA GLY A 105 10.51 3.80 -9.15
C GLY A 105 11.80 4.24 -8.45
N LYS A 106 12.97 3.73 -8.88
CA LYS A 106 14.28 4.17 -8.38
C LYS A 106 14.52 5.66 -8.63
N ALA A 107 14.19 6.16 -9.82
CA ALA A 107 14.28 7.59 -10.14
C ALA A 107 13.34 8.43 -9.25
N TYR A 108 12.10 7.99 -9.08
CA TYR A 108 11.11 8.67 -8.24
C TYR A 108 11.55 8.80 -6.77
N ILE A 109 12.22 7.77 -6.23
CA ILE A 109 12.82 7.82 -4.89
C ILE A 109 14.02 8.77 -4.84
N ALA A 110 14.88 8.76 -5.86
CA ALA A 110 16.06 9.62 -5.93
C ALA A 110 15.70 11.11 -5.99
N GLU A 111 14.50 11.44 -6.47
CA GLU A 111 13.94 12.80 -6.46
C GLU A 111 13.39 13.23 -5.09
N HIS A 112 13.50 12.40 -4.05
CA HIS A 112 13.05 12.69 -2.69
C HIS A 112 11.56 13.06 -2.58
N ARG A 113 10.73 12.50 -3.46
CA ARG A 113 9.28 12.75 -3.48
C ARG A 113 8.50 12.05 -2.36
N ILE A 114 9.11 11.07 -1.69
CA ILE A 114 8.45 10.23 -0.68
C ILE A 114 8.96 10.61 0.72
N ASP A 115 8.03 10.93 1.60
CA ASP A 115 8.28 11.20 3.02
C ASP A 115 7.53 10.19 3.89
N ILE A 116 8.25 9.48 4.77
CA ILE A 116 7.70 8.41 5.60
C ILE A 116 7.85 8.81 7.07
N THR A 117 6.74 8.85 7.80
CA THR A 117 6.69 9.26 9.20
C THR A 117 5.90 8.27 10.04
N LEU A 118 6.17 8.28 11.34
CA LEU A 118 5.43 7.47 12.32
C LEU A 118 4.15 8.20 12.73
N ALA A 119 3.01 7.51 12.64
CA ALA A 119 1.76 7.97 13.25
C ALA A 119 1.81 7.73 14.76
N GLN A 120 1.77 8.81 15.56
CA GLN A 120 1.87 8.77 17.03
C GLN A 120 0.50 8.88 17.72
N ASP A 121 -0.51 9.26 16.96
CA ASP A 121 -1.88 9.65 17.32
C ASP A 121 -2.90 8.54 16.99
N ILE A 122 -2.46 7.28 16.93
CA ILE A 122 -3.30 6.14 16.55
C ILE A 122 -3.33 5.07 17.65
N SER A 123 -4.43 4.33 17.71
CA SER A 123 -4.58 3.17 18.61
C SER A 123 -4.39 1.83 17.87
N GLU A 124 -4.45 1.90 16.54
CA GLU A 124 -4.47 0.78 15.62
C GLU A 124 -3.07 0.20 15.43
N LYS A 125 -2.96 -1.13 15.56
CA LYS A 125 -1.71 -1.84 15.25
C LYS A 125 -1.40 -1.81 13.76
N LEU A 126 -2.41 -1.82 12.91
CA LEU A 126 -2.30 -1.72 11.46
C LEU A 126 -2.92 -0.39 11.04
N TYR A 127 -2.07 0.52 10.60
CA TYR A 127 -2.48 1.83 10.12
C TYR A 127 -1.53 2.29 9.02
N VAL A 128 -2.11 2.72 7.92
CA VAL A 128 -1.44 3.26 6.75
C VAL A 128 -2.26 4.45 6.28
N ASP A 129 -1.66 5.64 6.30
CA ASP A 129 -2.27 6.88 5.85
C ASP A 129 -1.35 7.49 4.79
N VAL A 130 -1.82 7.50 3.54
CA VAL A 130 -1.07 8.03 2.41
C VAL A 130 -1.77 9.26 1.87
N THR A 131 -1.04 10.37 1.80
CA THR A 131 -1.47 11.59 1.11
C THR A 131 -0.55 11.80 -0.09
N ALA A 132 -1.13 11.90 -1.28
CA ALA A 132 -0.44 12.18 -2.52
C ALA A 132 -0.84 13.58 -3.01
N THR A 133 0.14 14.36 -3.44
CA THR A 133 -0.05 15.71 -3.98
C THR A 133 0.46 15.75 -5.41
N ASP A 134 -0.35 16.22 -6.36
CA ASP A 134 0.08 16.41 -7.75
C ASP A 134 0.90 17.72 -7.93
N CYS A 135 1.29 18.02 -9.17
CA CYS A 135 2.06 19.24 -9.48
C CYS A 135 1.23 20.53 -9.42
N ASP A 136 -0.10 20.41 -9.48
CA ASP A 136 -1.04 21.54 -9.47
C ASP A 136 -1.52 21.86 -8.05
N GLY A 137 -1.12 21.05 -7.05
CA GLY A 137 -1.42 21.23 -5.65
C GLY A 137 -2.65 20.47 -5.16
N HIS A 138 -3.29 19.64 -5.99
CA HIS A 138 -4.41 18.81 -5.55
C HIS A 138 -3.89 17.71 -4.65
N GLU A 139 -4.66 17.41 -3.60
CA GLU A 139 -4.33 16.36 -2.64
C GLU A 139 -5.36 15.25 -2.65
N ALA A 140 -4.89 14.02 -2.61
CA ALA A 140 -5.71 12.85 -2.42
C ALA A 140 -5.15 11.99 -1.30
N ARG A 141 -6.03 11.50 -0.44
CA ARG A 141 -5.69 10.74 0.75
C ARG A 141 -6.36 9.38 0.72
N ALA A 142 -5.65 8.35 1.17
CA ALA A 142 -6.18 7.01 1.36
C ALA A 142 -5.66 6.43 2.68
N ILE A 143 -6.58 5.93 3.50
CA ILE A 143 -6.26 5.34 4.81
C ILE A 143 -6.72 3.89 4.84
N ILE A 144 -5.80 2.98 5.19
CA ILE A 144 -6.07 1.58 5.50
C ILE A 144 -5.83 1.37 6.99
N ALA A 145 -6.82 0.80 7.69
CA ALA A 145 -6.70 0.51 9.12
C ALA A 145 -7.43 -0.79 9.52
N GLY A 146 -6.89 -1.45 10.54
CA GLY A 146 -7.42 -2.70 11.10
C GLY A 146 -7.07 -3.95 10.27
N GLN A 147 -7.37 -3.95 8.96
CA GLN A 147 -7.04 -5.05 8.04
C GLN A 147 -6.28 -4.51 6.81
N HIS A 148 -5.41 -5.34 6.21
CA HIS A 148 -4.47 -4.92 5.13
C HIS A 148 -5.13 -4.45 3.83
N THR A 149 -6.44 -4.64 3.65
CA THR A 149 -7.20 -4.21 2.45
C THR A 149 -8.42 -3.35 2.79
N HIS A 150 -8.61 -3.02 4.07
CA HIS A 150 -9.78 -2.28 4.52
C HIS A 150 -9.51 -0.78 4.50
N PHE A 151 -9.97 -0.13 3.44
CA PHE A 151 -9.96 1.33 3.33
C PHE A 151 -11.00 1.92 4.28
N VAL A 152 -10.53 2.64 5.30
CA VAL A 152 -11.39 3.34 6.26
C VAL A 152 -11.71 4.76 5.83
N ASP A 153 -10.87 5.33 4.96
CA ASP A 153 -11.08 6.67 4.43
C ASP A 153 -10.40 6.84 3.06
N CYS A 154 -11.03 7.62 2.18
CA CYS A 154 -10.55 7.99 0.85
C CYS A 154 -11.11 9.37 0.51
N GLU A 155 -10.28 10.40 0.56
CA GLU A 155 -10.68 11.78 0.36
C GLU A 155 -9.88 12.42 -0.78
N VAL A 156 -10.51 13.38 -1.47
CA VAL A 156 -9.85 14.27 -2.43
C VAL A 156 -10.12 15.70 -2.01
N ALA A 157 -9.06 16.43 -1.71
CA ALA A 157 -9.11 17.86 -1.45
C ALA A 157 -8.75 18.60 -2.74
N ALA A 158 -9.62 19.51 -3.16
CA ALA A 158 -9.31 20.45 -4.23
C ALA A 158 -8.32 21.52 -3.70
N ALA A 159 -7.39 21.93 -4.57
CA ALA A 159 -6.38 22.96 -4.31
C ALA A 159 -6.98 24.33 -3.95
#